data_AF-A0ABC8VB06-F1
#
_entry.id   AF-A0ABC8VB06-F1
#
_cell.length_a   1.000
_cell.length_b   1.000
_cell.length_c   1.000
_cell.angle_alpha   90.00
_cell.angle_beta   90.00
_cell.angle_gamma   90.00
#
_symmetry.space_group_name_H-M   'P 1'
#
loop_
_entity.id
_entity.type
_entity.pdbx_description
1 polymer ?
#
loop_
_entity_poly.entity_id
_entity_poly.type
_entity_poly.pdbx_seq_one_letter_code
_entity_poly.pdbx_strand_id
1 'polypeptide(L)'
;MDDKKGVKKPLLLSLSAMKKKLLPPSFLADVRVLSLLAALLFACYYAGLAAYNLRDRDGGPASCEQQAPSRVMRCYELEGEDVVAAAGSLDRGLLWCSPPQAAAAATALLLLSRRGHGLRLRALAMVALAAAAANHWMYFKILGILRASSSTGSNFSLAVETVAILLAAELDLLGFVAFLPGGDE
;
A
#
# COMPACT_ATOMS: atom_id res chain seq x y z
N MET A 1 18.22 -52.03 39.94
CA MET A 1 16.92 -52.05 39.24
C MET A 1 16.01 -51.04 39.90
N ASP A 2 15.47 -50.01 39.28
CA ASP A 2 15.72 -49.36 38.00
C ASP A 2 15.19 -47.93 38.10
N ASP A 3 16.04 -47.00 37.69
CA ASP A 3 15.73 -45.78 36.94
C ASP A 3 14.25 -45.38 36.76
N LYS A 4 13.88 -44.21 37.30
CA LYS A 4 12.83 -43.35 36.69
C LYS A 4 13.31 -41.90 36.56
N LYS A 5 14.15 -41.74 35.54
CA LYS A 5 14.34 -40.59 34.64
C LYS A 5 13.52 -39.34 34.95
N GLY A 6 14.24 -38.28 35.31
CA GLY A 6 13.76 -36.90 35.30
C GLY A 6 13.22 -36.50 33.94
N VAL A 7 11.97 -36.05 33.93
CA VAL A 7 11.35 -35.40 32.78
C VAL A 7 11.97 -34.02 32.65
N LYS A 8 12.93 -33.89 31.72
CA LYS A 8 13.48 -32.61 31.28
C LYS A 8 12.33 -31.72 30.83
N LYS A 9 12.17 -30.54 31.44
CA LYS A 9 11.49 -29.39 30.82
C LYS A 9 12.56 -28.46 30.22
N PRO A 10 12.94 -28.56 28.93
CA PRO A 10 13.84 -27.59 28.32
C PRO A 10 13.18 -26.84 27.14
N LEU A 11 11.85 -26.67 27.13
CA LEU A 11 11.16 -26.02 26.00
C LEU A 11 10.53 -24.66 26.33
N LEU A 12 10.26 -24.35 27.60
CA LEU A 12 9.66 -23.06 27.99
C LEU A 12 10.70 -21.93 28.20
N LEU A 13 11.99 -22.26 28.25
CA LEU A 13 13.07 -21.26 28.43
C LEU A 13 13.66 -20.75 27.09
N SER A 14 13.28 -21.32 25.95
CA SER A 14 13.82 -20.91 24.64
C SER A 14 13.05 -19.75 23.99
N LEU A 15 11.79 -19.53 24.35
CA LEU A 15 11.00 -18.40 23.85
C LEU A 15 11.39 -17.06 24.50
N SER A 16 11.85 -17.07 25.76
CA SER A 16 12.37 -15.88 26.43
C SER A 16 13.82 -15.53 26.05
N ALA A 17 14.57 -16.51 25.50
CA ALA A 17 15.93 -16.34 25.01
C ALA A 17 15.99 -15.77 23.58
N MET A 18 14.91 -15.89 22.80
CA MET A 18 14.67 -15.01 21.65
C MET A 18 14.18 -13.64 22.13
N LYS A 19 14.97 -12.98 22.99
CA LYS A 19 14.98 -11.52 23.07
C LYS A 19 15.46 -11.05 21.70
N LYS A 20 14.49 -10.94 20.80
CA LYS A 20 14.60 -10.38 19.46
C LYS A 20 15.49 -9.15 19.57
N LYS A 21 16.46 -9.03 18.67
CA LYS A 21 17.04 -7.75 18.31
C LYS A 21 15.91 -6.90 17.73
N LEU A 22 15.03 -6.41 18.61
CA LEU A 22 13.93 -5.54 18.25
C LEU A 22 14.57 -4.26 17.72
N LEU A 23 14.05 -3.77 16.59
CA LEU A 23 14.60 -2.58 15.97
C LEU A 23 14.60 -1.41 16.98
N PRO A 24 15.56 -0.47 16.86
CA PRO A 24 15.63 0.66 17.77
C PRO A 24 14.29 1.39 17.90
N PRO A 25 13.87 1.83 19.10
CA PRO A 25 12.59 2.52 19.28
C PRO A 25 12.42 3.77 18.40
N SER A 26 13.51 4.51 18.15
CA SER A 26 13.53 5.65 17.22
C SER A 26 13.20 5.22 15.79
N PHE A 27 13.81 4.13 15.32
CA PHE A 27 13.55 3.59 13.99
C PHE A 27 12.07 3.19 13.81
N LEU A 28 11.46 2.54 14.81
CA LEU A 28 10.05 2.18 14.74
C LEU A 28 9.12 3.40 14.74
N ALA A 29 9.47 4.45 15.48
CA ALA A 29 8.72 5.71 15.45
C ALA A 29 8.79 6.37 14.07
N ASP A 30 9.98 6.43 13.47
CA ASP A 30 10.20 6.98 12.13
C ASP A 30 9.43 6.19 11.07
N VAL A 31 9.49 4.86 11.11
CA VAL A 31 8.75 3.99 10.19
C VAL A 31 7.24 4.18 10.34
N ARG A 32 6.70 4.32 11.56
CA ARG A 32 5.27 4.58 11.76
C ARG A 32 4.81 5.86 11.10
N VAL A 33 5.57 6.95 11.29
CA VAL A 33 5.26 8.25 10.68
C VAL A 33 5.37 8.16 9.17
N LEU A 34 6.48 7.60 8.66
CA LEU A 34 6.75 7.49 7.23
C LEU A 34 5.68 6.64 6.52
N SER A 35 5.28 5.51 7.10
CA SER A 35 4.28 4.62 6.51
C SER A 35 2.90 5.28 6.45
N LEU A 36 2.49 6.00 7.51
CA LEU A 36 1.21 6.71 7.50
C LEU A 36 1.20 7.90 6.55
N LEU A 37 2.31 8.64 6.45
CA LEU A 37 2.46 9.72 5.46
C LEU A 37 2.40 9.17 4.04
N ALA A 38 3.10 8.07 3.76
CA ALA A 38 3.06 7.41 2.47
C ALA A 38 1.63 6.93 2.15
N ALA A 39 0.95 6.25 3.08
CA ALA A 39 -0.43 5.81 2.89
C ALA A 39 -1.37 7.00 2.60
N LEU A 40 -1.20 8.15 3.25
CA LEU A 40 -1.97 9.35 2.96
C LEU A 40 -1.67 9.91 1.55
N LEU A 41 -0.40 10.05 1.20
CA LEU A 41 0.02 10.57 -0.11
C LEU A 41 -0.45 9.69 -1.26
N PHE A 42 -0.30 8.36 -1.13
CA PHE A 42 -0.74 7.41 -2.14
C PHE A 42 -2.26 7.38 -2.29
N ALA A 43 -3.02 7.53 -1.21
CA ALA A 43 -4.47 7.67 -1.31
C ALA A 43 -4.86 8.89 -2.17
N CYS A 44 -4.24 10.05 -1.93
CA CYS A 44 -4.49 11.25 -2.74
C CYS A 44 -4.08 11.05 -4.20
N TYR A 45 -2.90 10.45 -4.44
CA TYR A 45 -2.40 10.16 -5.78
C TYR A 45 -3.35 9.22 -6.54
N TYR A 46 -3.76 8.10 -5.93
CA TYR A 46 -4.65 7.13 -6.55
C TYR A 46 -6.04 7.67 -6.81
N ALA A 47 -6.62 8.44 -5.87
CA ALA A 47 -7.90 9.09 -6.11
C ALA A 47 -7.83 10.06 -7.29
N GLY A 48 -6.78 10.89 -7.37
CA GLY A 48 -6.59 11.85 -8.46
C GLY A 48 -6.40 11.16 -9.82
N LEU A 49 -5.57 10.12 -9.84
CA LEU A 49 -5.32 9.34 -11.05
C LEU A 49 -6.56 8.60 -11.54
N ALA A 50 -7.29 7.93 -10.64
CA ALA A 50 -8.52 7.24 -10.97
C ALA A 50 -9.60 8.20 -11.47
N ALA A 51 -9.77 9.36 -10.82
CA ALA A 51 -10.72 10.37 -11.26
C ALA A 51 -10.37 10.92 -12.64
N TYR A 52 -9.08 11.13 -12.92
CA TYR A 52 -8.61 11.53 -14.24
C TYR A 52 -8.93 10.46 -15.30
N ASN A 53 -8.56 9.21 -15.06
CA ASN A 53 -8.78 8.10 -15.98
C ASN A 53 -10.27 7.86 -16.28
N LEU A 54 -11.13 7.97 -15.26
CA LEU A 54 -12.58 7.80 -15.43
C LEU A 54 -13.20 8.96 -16.21
N ARG A 55 -12.76 10.20 -15.95
CA ARG A 55 -13.23 11.38 -16.68
C ARG A 55 -12.91 11.28 -18.18
N ASP A 56 -11.69 10.87 -18.53
CA ASP A 56 -11.29 10.72 -19.94
C ASP A 56 -12.10 9.61 -20.64
N ARG A 57 -12.46 8.53 -19.93
CA ARG A 57 -13.26 7.44 -20.50
C ARG A 57 -14.72 7.82 -20.74
N ASP A 58 -15.32 8.58 -19.83
CA ASP A 58 -16.74 8.99 -19.96
C ASP A 58 -16.94 10.11 -21.01
N GLY A 59 -15.87 10.83 -21.37
CA GLY A 59 -15.88 11.91 -22.37
C GLY A 59 -15.91 11.46 -23.83
N GLY A 60 -15.87 10.16 -24.10
CA GLY A 60 -15.67 9.57 -25.43
C GLY A 60 -14.18 9.40 -25.75
N PRO A 61 -13.81 8.45 -26.64
CA PRO A 61 -12.40 8.15 -26.93
C PRO A 61 -11.79 9.32 -27.71
N ALA A 62 -11.17 10.27 -27.00
CA ALA A 62 -10.11 11.04 -27.63
C ALA A 62 -9.00 10.04 -27.95
N SER A 63 -8.70 9.84 -29.23
CA SER A 63 -7.52 9.05 -29.59
C SER A 63 -6.29 9.67 -28.92
N CYS A 64 -5.28 8.87 -28.62
CA CYS A 64 -4.08 9.39 -27.99
C CYS A 64 -3.40 10.49 -28.83
N GLU A 65 -3.73 10.58 -30.12
CA GLU A 65 -3.31 11.64 -31.04
C GLU A 65 -3.94 13.01 -30.75
N GLN A 66 -5.12 13.05 -30.11
CA GLN A 66 -5.84 14.29 -29.79
C GLN A 66 -5.47 14.86 -28.41
N GLN A 67 -4.84 14.05 -27.54
CA GLN A 67 -4.37 14.51 -26.25
C GLN A 67 -3.07 15.30 -26.39
N ALA A 68 -3.06 16.52 -25.83
CA ALA A 68 -1.84 17.30 -25.70
C ALA A 68 -0.77 16.48 -24.95
N PRO A 69 0.50 16.51 -25.38
CA PRO A 69 1.55 15.69 -24.79
C PRO A 69 1.77 16.08 -23.32
N SER A 70 1.15 15.34 -22.43
CA SER A 70 1.38 15.41 -21.00
C SER A 70 2.64 14.61 -20.67
N ARG A 71 3.65 15.27 -20.09
CA ARG A 71 4.85 14.57 -19.58
C ARG A 71 4.54 13.68 -18.38
N VAL A 72 3.39 13.89 -17.74
CA VAL A 72 3.01 13.27 -16.46
C VAL A 72 2.03 12.11 -16.68
N MET A 73 1.21 12.17 -17.73
CA MET A 73 0.24 11.13 -18.08
C MET A 73 0.43 10.75 -19.55
N ARG A 74 0.95 9.54 -19.77
CA ARG A 74 0.99 8.96 -21.11
C ARG A 74 -0.38 8.38 -21.43
N CYS A 75 -0.85 8.64 -22.64
CA CYS A 75 -2.05 8.02 -23.16
C CYS A 75 -1.71 6.59 -23.60
N TYR A 76 -2.55 5.63 -23.19
CA TYR A 76 -2.44 4.23 -23.57
C TYR A 76 -3.77 3.82 -24.21
N GLU A 77 -3.72 3.38 -25.46
CA GLU A 77 -4.89 2.81 -26.12
C GLU A 77 -5.09 1.40 -25.60
N LEU A 78 -6.21 1.19 -24.91
CA LEU A 78 -6.64 -0.13 -24.46
C LEU A 78 -7.53 -0.74 -25.55
N GLU A 79 -7.07 -1.85 -26.14
CA GLU A 79 -7.85 -2.61 -27.10
C GLU A 79 -8.71 -3.66 -26.39
N GLY A 80 -9.99 -3.73 -26.76
CA GLY A 80 -10.94 -4.71 -26.25
C GLY A 80 -11.84 -4.19 -25.11
N GLU A 81 -13.14 -4.41 -25.26
CA GLU A 81 -14.16 -3.96 -24.29
C GLU A 81 -13.92 -4.53 -22.89
N ASP A 82 -13.56 -5.81 -22.79
CA ASP A 82 -13.28 -6.48 -21.52
C ASP A 82 -12.09 -5.86 -20.78
N VAL A 83 -11.05 -5.45 -21.52
CA VAL A 83 -9.83 -4.83 -20.95
C VAL A 83 -10.15 -3.43 -20.42
N VAL A 84 -10.91 -2.66 -21.19
CA VAL A 84 -11.38 -1.32 -20.79
C VAL A 84 -12.27 -1.42 -19.55
N ALA A 85 -13.21 -2.36 -19.53
CA ALA A 85 -14.11 -2.59 -18.40
C ALA A 85 -13.33 -3.02 -17.14
N ALA A 86 -12.35 -3.92 -17.30
CA ALA A 86 -11.48 -4.35 -16.20
C ALA A 86 -10.69 -3.17 -15.62
N ALA A 87 -10.03 -2.38 -16.46
CA ALA A 87 -9.28 -1.20 -16.00
C ALA A 87 -10.21 -0.17 -15.32
N GLY A 88 -11.39 0.08 -15.87
CA GLY A 88 -12.39 0.98 -15.27
C GLY A 88 -12.94 0.49 -13.93
N SER A 89 -13.08 -0.82 -13.75
CA SER A 89 -13.45 -1.39 -12.44
C SER A 89 -12.36 -1.18 -11.39
N LEU A 90 -11.08 -1.30 -11.77
CA LEU A 90 -9.94 -1.06 -10.88
C LEU A 90 -9.81 0.42 -10.52
N ASP A 91 -9.95 1.33 -11.49
CA ASP A 91 -9.95 2.78 -11.22
C ASP A 91 -11.08 3.17 -10.26
N ARG A 92 -12.29 2.64 -10.45
CA ARG A 92 -13.39 2.85 -9.48
C ARG A 92 -13.05 2.31 -8.09
N GLY A 93 -12.44 1.13 -8.02
CA GLY A 93 -11.94 0.56 -6.77
C GLY A 93 -10.97 1.50 -6.06
N LEU A 94 -9.95 2.01 -6.77
CA LEU A 94 -9.02 3.01 -6.24
C LEU A 94 -9.75 4.26 -5.72
N LEU A 95 -10.70 4.79 -6.49
CA LEU A 95 -11.44 5.99 -6.12
C LEU A 95 -12.29 5.80 -4.85
N TRP A 96 -12.91 4.63 -4.66
CA TRP A 96 -13.71 4.33 -3.48
C TRP A 96 -12.88 3.99 -2.24
N CYS A 97 -11.73 3.32 -2.42
CA CYS A 97 -10.87 2.92 -1.31
C CYS A 97 -9.97 4.06 -0.80
N SER A 98 -9.63 5.03 -1.65
CA SER A 98 -8.68 6.10 -1.29
C SER A 98 -9.20 7.08 -0.21
N PRO A 99 -10.45 7.57 -0.24
CA PRO A 99 -10.95 8.47 0.81
C PRO A 99 -10.92 7.86 2.24
N PRO A 100 -11.42 6.63 2.49
CA PRO A 100 -11.33 6.04 3.82
C PRO A 100 -9.88 5.71 4.22
N GLN A 101 -9.00 5.35 3.28
CA GLN A 101 -7.56 5.20 3.53
C GLN A 101 -6.95 6.51 4.03
N ALA A 102 -7.18 7.62 3.31
CA ALA A 102 -6.67 8.94 3.66
C ALA A 102 -7.19 9.40 5.03
N ALA A 103 -8.49 9.23 5.28
CA ALA A 103 -9.10 9.58 6.56
C ALA A 103 -8.50 8.77 7.72
N ALA A 104 -8.31 7.46 7.54
CA ALA A 104 -7.69 6.60 8.54
C ALA A 104 -6.23 6.99 8.80
N ALA A 105 -5.44 7.20 7.74
CA ALA A 105 -4.03 7.60 7.85
C ALA A 105 -3.87 8.97 8.55
N ALA A 106 -4.64 9.97 8.14
CA ALA A 106 -4.63 11.30 8.75
C ALA A 106 -5.04 11.25 10.23
N THR A 107 -6.08 10.49 10.56
CA THR A 107 -6.52 10.33 11.95
C THR A 107 -5.46 9.62 12.78
N ALA A 108 -4.82 8.57 12.24
CA ALA A 108 -3.71 7.88 12.91
C ALA A 108 -2.52 8.83 13.15
N LEU A 109 -2.16 9.67 12.17
CA LEU A 109 -1.11 10.69 12.34
C LEU A 109 -1.43 11.68 13.47
N LEU A 110 -2.68 12.16 13.54
CA LEU A 110 -3.13 13.05 14.62
C LEU A 110 -3.10 12.38 16.00
N LEU A 111 -3.33 11.06 16.06
CA LEU A 111 -3.29 10.30 17.29
C LEU A 111 -1.87 9.96 17.76
N LEU A 112 -0.87 9.92 16.87
CA LEU A 112 0.52 9.68 17.26
C LEU A 112 1.03 10.71 18.28
N SER A 113 0.55 11.95 18.21
CA SER A 113 0.94 13.03 19.14
C SER A 113 0.20 13.01 20.47
N ARG A 114 -0.79 12.12 20.67
CA ARG A 114 -1.66 12.12 21.86
C ARG A 114 -1.41 10.90 22.76
N ARG A 115 -1.26 11.14 24.06
CA ARG A 115 -1.16 10.06 25.06
C ARG A 115 -2.50 9.33 25.21
N GLY A 116 -2.46 8.00 25.37
CA GLY A 116 -3.63 7.19 25.76
C GLY A 116 -4.51 6.63 24.63
N HIS A 117 -4.14 6.78 23.36
CA HIS A 117 -4.92 6.28 22.22
C HIS A 117 -4.28 5.09 21.48
N GLY A 118 -3.41 4.33 22.15
CA GLY A 118 -2.63 3.25 21.54
C GLY A 118 -3.45 2.26 20.70
N LEU A 119 -4.56 1.75 21.24
CA LEU A 119 -5.42 0.79 20.52
C LEU A 119 -6.10 1.41 19.28
N ARG A 120 -6.67 2.61 19.41
CA ARG A 120 -7.36 3.30 18.30
C ARG A 120 -6.40 3.69 17.19
N LEU A 121 -5.22 4.21 17.58
CA LEU A 121 -4.12 4.50 16.67
C LEU A 121 -3.74 3.26 15.88
N ARG A 122 -3.50 2.13 16.57
CA ARG A 122 -3.13 0.86 15.92
C ARG A 122 -4.23 0.42 14.95
N ALA A 123 -5.49 0.39 15.36
CA ALA A 123 -6.59 -0.01 14.49
C ALA A 123 -6.67 0.86 13.21
N LEU A 124 -6.60 2.18 13.36
CA LEU A 124 -6.64 3.11 12.22
C LEU A 124 -5.41 2.95 11.30
N ALA A 125 -4.23 2.78 11.88
CA ALA A 125 -3.02 2.54 11.12
C ALA A 125 -3.11 1.23 10.32
N MET A 126 -3.59 0.14 10.93
CA MET A 126 -3.80 -1.14 10.25
C MET A 126 -4.82 -1.02 9.11
N VAL A 127 -5.92 -0.29 9.31
CA VAL A 127 -6.92 -0.02 8.27
C VAL A 127 -6.30 0.78 7.12
N ALA A 128 -5.55 1.85 7.43
CA ALA A 128 -4.88 2.67 6.44
C ALA A 128 -3.88 1.85 5.60
N LEU A 129 -3.03 1.05 6.24
CA LEU A 129 -2.04 0.21 5.55
C LEU A 129 -2.68 -0.93 4.75
N ALA A 130 -3.78 -1.51 5.24
CA ALA A 130 -4.51 -2.54 4.50
C ALA A 130 -5.17 -1.97 3.24
N ALA A 131 -5.76 -0.77 3.35
CA ALA A 131 -6.32 -0.07 2.21
C ALA A 131 -5.22 0.36 1.22
N ALA A 132 -4.06 0.80 1.72
CA ALA A 132 -2.90 1.13 0.89
C ALA A 132 -2.42 -0.08 0.09
N ALA A 133 -2.23 -1.24 0.74
CA ALA A 133 -1.87 -2.48 0.08
C ALA A 133 -2.89 -2.91 -0.99
N ALA A 134 -4.19 -2.77 -0.71
CA ALA A 134 -5.24 -3.05 -1.69
C ALA A 134 -5.16 -2.10 -2.90
N ASN A 135 -4.94 -0.81 -2.66
CA ASN A 135 -4.75 0.19 -3.72
C ASN A 135 -3.48 -0.05 -4.54
N HIS A 136 -2.35 -0.39 -3.90
CA HIS A 136 -1.12 -0.79 -4.58
C HIS A 136 -1.35 -1.99 -5.49
N TRP A 137 -2.09 -3.01 -5.02
CA TRP A 137 -2.43 -4.17 -5.82
C TRP A 137 -3.31 -3.81 -7.03
N MET A 138 -4.39 -3.02 -6.82
CA MET A 138 -5.26 -2.58 -7.91
C MET A 138 -4.47 -1.76 -8.95
N TYR A 139 -3.62 -0.85 -8.49
CA TYR A 139 -2.80 -0.03 -9.38
C TYR A 139 -1.74 -0.84 -10.11
N PHE A 140 -1.10 -1.80 -9.45
CA PHE A 140 -0.17 -2.73 -10.09
C PHE A 140 -0.86 -3.55 -11.20
N LYS A 141 -2.12 -3.95 -10.99
CA LYS A 141 -2.93 -4.63 -12.03
C LYS A 141 -3.20 -3.71 -13.22
N ILE A 142 -3.52 -2.44 -12.98
CA ILE A 142 -3.65 -1.42 -14.04
C ILE A 142 -2.34 -1.30 -14.82
N LEU A 143 -1.19 -1.17 -14.15
CA LEU A 143 0.11 -1.13 -14.82
C LEU A 143 0.39 -2.37 -15.67
N GLY A 144 -0.02 -3.55 -15.20
CA GLY A 144 0.08 -4.79 -15.97
C GLY A 144 -0.75 -4.76 -17.25
N ILE A 145 -1.98 -4.24 -17.18
CA ILE A 145 -2.84 -4.03 -18.36
C ILE A 145 -2.18 -3.05 -19.33
N LEU A 146 -1.73 -1.88 -18.84
CA LEU A 146 -1.10 -0.86 -19.68
C LEU A 146 0.17 -1.37 -20.38
N ARG A 147 0.97 -2.19 -19.70
CA ARG A 147 2.15 -2.83 -20.29
C ARG A 147 1.79 -3.84 -21.37
N ALA A 148 0.74 -4.63 -21.16
CA ALA A 148 0.29 -5.60 -22.15
C ALA A 148 -0.26 -4.91 -23.41
N SER A 149 -0.84 -3.72 -23.26
CA SER A 149 -1.39 -2.91 -24.37
C SER A 149 -0.35 -2.00 -25.04
N SER A 150 0.88 -1.88 -24.54
CA SER A 150 1.88 -0.99 -25.14
C SER A 150 2.48 -1.58 -26.42
N SER A 151 2.18 -0.98 -27.58
CA SER A 151 2.69 -1.42 -28.90
C SER A 151 4.09 -0.87 -29.25
N THR A 152 4.57 0.17 -28.53
CA THR A 152 5.75 0.95 -28.90
C THR A 152 6.72 1.17 -27.72
N GLY A 153 7.62 0.20 -27.49
CA GLY A 153 9.04 0.38 -27.15
C GLY A 153 9.54 1.21 -25.94
N SER A 154 8.74 2.00 -25.24
CA SER A 154 9.21 2.87 -24.14
C SER A 154 8.45 2.59 -22.85
N ASN A 155 8.67 1.41 -22.27
CA ASN A 155 8.08 0.99 -21.00
C ASN A 155 8.78 1.58 -19.75
N PHE A 156 9.69 2.53 -19.92
CA PHE A 156 10.49 3.07 -18.83
C PHE A 156 9.63 3.72 -17.73
N SER A 157 8.64 4.55 -18.10
CA SER A 157 7.75 5.17 -17.09
C SER A 157 6.95 4.11 -16.31
N LEU A 158 6.39 3.11 -16.99
CA LEU A 158 5.70 2.00 -16.33
C LEU A 158 6.64 1.15 -15.47
N ALA A 159 7.92 1.03 -15.85
CA ALA A 159 8.95 0.36 -15.04
C ALA A 159 9.23 1.13 -13.75
N VAL A 160 9.45 2.45 -13.85
CA VAL A 160 9.68 3.32 -12.70
C VAL A 160 8.48 3.29 -11.74
N GLU A 161 7.26 3.41 -12.25
CA GLU A 161 6.06 3.37 -11.41
C GLU A 161 5.88 2.01 -10.72
N THR A 162 6.17 0.91 -11.41
CA THR A 162 6.13 -0.41 -10.78
C THR A 162 7.13 -0.54 -9.65
N VAL A 163 8.36 -0.07 -9.84
CA VAL A 163 9.38 -0.08 -8.77
C VAL A 163 8.91 0.78 -7.60
N ALA A 164 8.35 1.96 -7.86
CA ALA A 164 7.82 2.83 -6.81
C ALA A 164 6.70 2.16 -5.99
N ILE A 165 5.78 1.42 -6.63
CA ILE A 165 4.72 0.68 -5.92
C ILE A 165 5.30 -0.47 -5.09
N LEU A 166 6.30 -1.18 -5.61
CA LEU A 166 6.94 -2.26 -4.85
C LEU A 166 7.62 -1.72 -3.58
N LEU A 167 8.34 -0.61 -3.70
CA LEU A 167 8.94 0.08 -2.55
C LEU A 167 7.87 0.59 -1.57
N ALA A 168 6.74 1.09 -2.07
CA ALA A 168 5.62 1.50 -1.23
C ALA A 168 4.99 0.31 -0.48
N ALA A 169 4.80 -0.83 -1.15
CA ALA A 169 4.31 -2.05 -0.52
C ALA A 169 5.28 -2.61 0.55
N GLU A 170 6.59 -2.49 0.32
CA GLU A 170 7.59 -2.81 1.35
C GLU A 170 7.48 -1.87 2.56
N LEU A 171 7.27 -0.58 2.32
CA LEU A 171 7.03 0.39 3.39
C LEU A 171 5.75 0.07 4.18
N ASP A 172 4.67 -0.36 3.51
CA ASP A 172 3.45 -0.81 4.17
C ASP A 172 3.70 -2.01 5.08
N LEU A 173 4.48 -3.00 4.61
CA LEU A 173 4.88 -4.16 5.41
C LEU A 173 5.70 -3.75 6.64
N LEU A 174 6.63 -2.83 6.48
CA LEU A 174 7.39 -2.27 7.60
C LEU A 174 6.47 -1.51 8.57
N GLY A 175 5.50 -0.76 8.04
CA GLY A 175 4.45 -0.10 8.81
C GLY A 175 3.64 -1.09 9.63
N PHE A 176 3.18 -2.18 9.02
CA PHE A 176 2.46 -3.26 9.70
C PHE A 176 3.28 -3.79 10.87
N VAL A 177 4.54 -4.15 10.62
CA VAL A 177 5.46 -4.63 11.66
C VAL A 177 5.65 -3.60 12.77
N ALA A 178 5.75 -2.31 12.43
CA ALA A 178 5.94 -1.25 13.41
C ALA A 178 4.69 -0.99 14.26
N PHE A 179 3.49 -1.26 13.75
CA PHE A 179 2.22 -1.15 14.49
C PHE A 179 1.78 -2.46 15.17
N LEU A 180 2.39 -3.60 14.85
CA LEU A 180 2.18 -4.84 15.57
C LEU A 180 2.59 -4.69 17.05
N PRO A 181 1.85 -5.29 17.99
CA PRO A 181 2.20 -5.27 19.39
C PRO A 181 3.55 -5.98 19.61
N GLY A 182 4.59 -5.21 19.91
CA GLY A 182 5.73 -5.68 20.69
C GLY A 182 5.29 -5.70 22.16
N GLY A 183 5.35 -6.86 22.79
CA GLY A 183 4.77 -7.13 24.11
C GLY A 183 5.02 -6.05 25.17
N ASP A 184 4.02 -5.95 26.06
CA ASP A 184 3.92 -5.14 27.27
C ASP A 184 3.29 -3.75 27.07
N GLU A 185 1.95 -3.72 27.15
CA GLU A 185 1.26 -2.76 28.03
C GLU A 185 1.31 -3.29 29.46
#